data_AF-A0A5C4LAG2-F1
#
_entry.id   AF-A0A5C4LAG2-F1
#
_cell.length_a   1.000
_cell.length_b   1.000
_cell.length_c   1.000
_cell.angle_alpha   90.00
_cell.angle_beta   90.00
_cell.angle_gamma   90.00
#
_symmetry.space_group_name_H-M   'P 1'
#
loop_
_entity.id
_entity.type
_entity.pdbx_description
1 polymer ?
#
loop_
_entity_poly.entity_id
_entity_poly.type
_entity_poly.pdbx_seq_one_letter_code
_entity_poly.pdbx_strand_id
1 'polypeptide(L)'
;MTREHAAAGQAALMLVESLMLALVERGTIPAMELIEAVETVIDTKRRLAAEGHEPKVAGQAVAMLTTIANSLAAAGPARPR
;
A
#
# COMPACT_ATOMS: atom_id res chain seq x y z
N MET A 1 -17.63 -1.70 10.06
CA MET A 1 -17.37 -0.96 8.80
C MET A 1 -18.63 -1.05 7.95
N THR A 2 -19.21 0.07 7.52
CA THR A 2 -20.36 0.03 6.59
C THR A 2 -19.88 -0.36 5.19
N ARG A 3 -20.77 -0.89 4.33
CA ARG A 3 -20.43 -1.33 2.96
C ARG A 3 -19.83 -0.19 2.12
N GLU A 4 -20.26 1.05 2.36
CA GLU A 4 -19.76 2.24 1.66
C GLU A 4 -18.31 2.56 2.03
N HIS A 5 -17.94 2.49 3.31
CA HIS A 5 -16.55 2.65 3.73
C HIS A 5 -15.63 1.56 3.15
N ALA A 6 -16.16 0.34 2.96
CA ALA A 6 -15.43 -0.75 2.30
C ALA A 6 -15.19 -0.45 0.82
N ALA A 7 -16.22 0.01 0.10
CA ALA A 7 -16.12 0.37 -1.30
C ALA A 7 -15.15 1.54 -1.53
N ALA A 8 -15.23 2.58 -0.70
CA ALA A 8 -14.30 3.72 -0.75
C ALA A 8 -12.85 3.29 -0.48
N GLY A 9 -12.64 2.43 0.52
CA GLY A 9 -11.31 1.88 0.82
C GLY A 9 -10.74 1.05 -0.32
N GLN A 10 -11.55 0.19 -0.95
CA GLN A 10 -11.13 -0.60 -2.12
C GLN A 10 -10.83 0.28 -3.34
N ALA A 11 -11.67 1.27 -3.63
CA ALA A 11 -11.43 2.20 -4.73
C ALA A 11 -10.13 3.01 -4.53
N ALA A 12 -9.91 3.51 -3.30
CA ALA A 12 -8.68 4.22 -2.96
C ALA A 12 -7.44 3.32 -3.08
N LEU A 13 -7.54 2.06 -2.63
CA LEU A 13 -6.48 1.07 -2.74
C LEU A 13 -6.07 0.85 -4.20
N MET A 14 -7.05 0.53 -5.05
CA MET A 14 -6.80 0.27 -6.48
C MET A 14 -6.24 1.49 -7.20
N LEU A 15 -6.72 2.70 -6.87
CA LEU A 15 -6.23 3.94 -7.46
C LEU A 15 -4.76 4.20 -7.11
N VAL A 16 -4.40 4.03 -5.84
CA VAL A 16 -3.01 4.23 -5.38
C VAL A 16 -2.08 3.17 -5.95
N GLU A 17 -2.50 1.91 -5.97
CA GLU A 17 -1.73 0.81 -6.58
C GLU A 17 -1.47 1.09 -8.06
N SER A 18 -2.52 1.44 -8.82
CA SER A 18 -2.39 1.76 -10.25
C SER A 18 -1.43 2.92 -10.50
N LEU A 19 -1.51 3.97 -9.66
CA LEU A 19 -0.62 5.12 -9.76
C LEU A 19 0.83 4.73 -9.48
N MET A 20 1.08 3.97 -8.40
CA MET A 20 2.43 3.54 -8.04
C MET A 20 3.05 2.66 -9.13
N LEU A 21 2.29 1.70 -9.67
CA LEU A 21 2.75 0.87 -10.78
C LEU A 21 3.08 1.71 -12.03
N ALA A 22 2.23 2.69 -12.38
CA ALA A 22 2.50 3.59 -13.51
C ALA A 22 3.78 4.42 -13.33
N LEU A 23 4.12 4.82 -12.10
CA LEU A 23 5.37 5.53 -11.80
C LEU A 23 6.61 4.62 -11.93
N VAL A 24 6.49 3.36 -11.50
CA VAL A 24 7.54 2.34 -11.66
C VAL A 24 7.75 2.02 -13.13
N GLU A 25 6.67 1.77 -13.89
CA GLU A 25 6.75 1.45 -15.32
C GLU A 25 7.40 2.57 -16.15
N ARG A 26 7.19 3.83 -15.74
CA ARG A 26 7.80 5.00 -16.38
C ARG A 26 9.23 5.27 -15.89
N GLY A 27 9.74 4.48 -14.94
CA GLY A 27 11.05 4.68 -14.32
C GLY A 27 11.15 5.98 -13.53
N THR A 28 10.03 6.57 -13.11
CA THR A 28 10.01 7.84 -12.37
C THR A 28 10.41 7.65 -10.92
N ILE A 29 10.00 6.54 -10.32
CA ILE A 29 10.37 6.15 -8.95
C ILE A 29 10.76 4.66 -8.96
N PRO A 30 11.90 4.26 -8.38
CA PRO A 30 12.24 2.85 -8.22
C PRO A 30 11.22 2.10 -7.37
N ALA A 31 10.89 0.86 -7.75
CA ALA A 31 9.96 0.02 -7.01
C ALA A 31 10.38 -0.15 -5.53
N MET A 32 11.68 -0.26 -5.26
CA MET A 32 12.22 -0.39 -3.90
C MET A 32 11.88 0.81 -3.01
N GLU A 33 11.98 2.04 -3.52
CA GLU A 33 11.66 3.24 -2.74
C GLU A 33 10.17 3.28 -2.36
N LEU A 34 9.29 2.84 -3.27
CA LEU A 34 7.86 2.75 -2.99
C LEU A 34 7.54 1.62 -2.00
N ILE A 35 8.23 0.48 -2.08
CA ILE A 35 8.10 -0.62 -1.12
C ILE A 35 8.49 -0.14 0.28
N GLU A 36 9.65 0.50 0.43
CA GLU A 36 10.13 1.03 1.71
C GLU A 36 9.16 2.06 2.32
N ALA A 37 8.60 2.94 1.46
CA ALA A 37 7.58 3.88 1.88
C ALA A 37 6.32 3.18 2.42
N VAL A 38 5.83 2.14 1.72
CA VAL A 38 4.66 1.36 2.16
C VAL A 38 4.96 0.60 3.45
N GLU A 39 6.14 0.00 3.59
CA GLU A 39 6.57 -0.70 4.81
C GLU A 39 6.64 0.23 6.01
N THR A 40 7.14 1.46 5.84
CA THR A 40 7.16 2.49 6.89
C THR A 40 5.74 2.81 7.40
N VAL A 41 4.76 2.86 6.49
CA VAL A 41 3.35 3.08 6.85
C VAL A 41 2.77 1.86 7.56
N ILE A 42 3.10 0.65 7.12
CA ILE A 42 2.69 -0.60 7.78
C ILE A 42 3.19 -0.63 9.22
N ASP A 43 4.47 -0.33 9.45
CA ASP A 43 5.06 -0.34 10.79
C ASP A 43 4.43 0.73 11.68
N THR A 44 4.15 1.91 11.13
CA THR A 44 3.40 2.94 11.83
C THR A 44 2.01 2.44 12.24
N LYS A 45 1.28 1.77 11.34
CA LYS A 45 -0.05 1.22 11.64
C LYS A 45 0.01 0.10 12.68
N ARG A 46 1.02 -0.77 12.63
CA ARG A 46 1.25 -1.82 13.64
C ARG A 46 1.51 -1.21 15.01
N ARG A 47 2.33 -0.17 15.10
CA ARG A 47 2.58 0.56 16.36
C ARG A 47 1.30 1.16 16.93
N LEU A 48 0.52 1.86 16.09
CA LEU A 48 -0.76 2.42 16.51
C LEU A 48 -1.73 1.36 17.04
N ALA A 49 -1.78 0.18 16.39
CA ALA A 49 -2.60 -0.93 16.86
C ALA A 49 -2.13 -1.46 18.22
N ALA A 50 -0.82 -1.59 18.43
CA ALA A 50 -0.22 -2.03 19.70
C ALA A 50 -0.48 -1.02 20.84
N GLU A 51 -0.57 0.27 20.51
CA GLU A 51 -0.93 1.34 21.44
C GLU A 51 -2.45 1.43 21.70
N GLY A 52 -3.26 0.57 21.10
CA GLY A 52 -4.72 0.53 21.29
C GLY A 52 -5.52 1.50 20.42
N HIS A 53 -4.88 2.19 19.46
CA HIS A 53 -5.55 3.09 18.53
C HIS A 53 -6.24 2.31 17.43
N GLU A 54 -7.56 2.13 17.57
CA GLU A 54 -8.43 1.45 16.58
C GLU A 54 -7.82 0.15 16.01
N PRO A 55 -7.46 -0.83 16.85
CA PRO A 55 -6.63 -1.98 16.44
C PRO A 55 -7.22 -2.79 15.29
N LYS A 56 -8.55 -2.86 15.18
CA LYS A 56 -9.24 -3.51 14.05
C LYS A 56 -9.04 -2.76 12.73
N VAL A 57 -9.15 -1.43 12.74
CA VAL A 57 -8.97 -0.59 11.54
C VAL A 57 -7.51 -0.58 11.14
N ALA A 58 -6.60 -0.46 12.11
CA ALA A 58 -5.17 -0.54 11.87
C ALA A 58 -4.75 -1.89 11.25
N GLY A 59 -5.28 -3.00 11.76
CA GLY A 59 -5.02 -4.34 11.20
C GLY A 59 -5.55 -4.50 9.76
N GLN A 60 -6.74 -3.99 9.47
CA GLN A 60 -7.29 -3.99 8.11
C GLN A 60 -6.45 -3.15 7.14
N ALA A 61 -6.02 -1.95 7.58
CA ALA A 61 -5.15 -1.10 6.80
C ALA A 61 -3.80 -1.77 6.50
N VAL A 62 -3.20 -2.46 7.49
CA VAL A 62 -1.96 -3.23 7.29
C VAL A 62 -2.15 -4.29 6.22
N ALA A 63 -3.22 -5.07 6.27
CA ALA A 63 -3.48 -6.12 5.26
C ALA A 63 -3.58 -5.54 3.84
N MET A 64 -4.28 -4.41 3.68
CA MET A 64 -4.41 -3.73 2.38
C MET A 64 -3.07 -3.17 1.88
N LEU A 65 -2.28 -2.56 2.77
CA LEU A 65 -0.97 -2.02 2.42
C LEU A 65 0.03 -3.13 2.05
N THR A 66 -0.03 -4.29 2.71
CA THR A 66 0.77 -5.45 2.35
C THR A 66 0.45 -5.94 0.93
N THR A 67 -0.80 -5.87 0.48
CA THR A 67 -1.15 -6.17 -0.92
C THR A 67 -0.41 -5.24 -1.89
N ILE A 68 -0.37 -3.93 -1.63
CA ILE A 68 0.38 -2.98 -2.47
C ILE A 68 1.87 -3.32 -2.51
N ALA A 69 2.49 -3.55 -1.34
CA ALA A 69 3.92 -3.87 -1.27
C ALA A 69 4.27 -5.12 -2.10
N ASN A 70 3.42 -6.14 -2.05
CA ASN A 70 3.58 -7.36 -2.85
C ASN A 70 3.42 -7.09 -4.35
N SER A 71 2.45 -6.29 -4.75
CA SER A 71 2.26 -5.91 -6.16
C SER A 71 3.46 -5.13 -6.71
N LEU A 72 4.03 -4.22 -5.93
CA LEU A 72 5.24 -3.47 -6.29
C LEU A 72 6.47 -4.39 -6.42
N ALA A 73 6.64 -5.32 -5.47
CA ALA A 73 7.71 -6.30 -5.54
C ALA A 73 7.59 -7.20 -6.78
N ALA A 74 6.37 -7.54 -7.18
CA ALA A 74 6.09 -8.34 -8.38
C ALA A 74 6.31 -7.57 -9.69
N ALA A 75 6.15 -6.23 -9.70
CA ALA A 75 6.39 -5.41 -10.89
C ALA A 75 7.85 -5.45 -11.37
N GLY A 76 8.79 -5.75 -10.47
CA GLY A 76 10.21 -5.84 -10.80
C GLY A 76 10.84 -4.49 -11.22
N PRO A 77 12.14 -4.48 -11.56
CA PRO A 77 12.79 -3.27 -12.04
C PRO A 77 12.20 -2.81 -13.38
N ALA A 78 12.05 -1.49 -13.53
CA ALA A 78 11.55 -0.86 -14.75
C ALA A 78 12.30 -1.42 -15.97
N ARG A 79 11.58 -2.06 -16.89
CA ARG A 79 12.17 -2.58 -18.12
C ARG A 79 12.62 -1.38 -18.97
N PRO A 80 13.92 -1.25 -19.32
CA PRO A 80 14.33 -0.23 -20.26
C PRO A 80 13.61 -0.51 -21.59
N ARG A 81 12.91 0.49 -22.12
CA ARG A 81 12.38 0.46 -23.49
C ARG A 81 13.48 0.75 -24.49
#